data_AF-A0A7Y3E0N8-F1
#
_entry.id   AF-A0A7Y3E0N8-F1
#
_cell.length_a   1.000
_cell.length_b   1.000
_cell.length_c   1.000
_cell.angle_alpha   90.00
_cell.angle_beta   90.00
_cell.angle_gamma   90.00
#
_symmetry.space_group_name_H-M   'P 1'
#
loop_
_entity.id
_entity.type
_entity.pdbx_description
1 polymer ?
#
loop_
_entity_poly.entity_id
_entity_poly.type
_entity_poly.pdbx_seq_one_letter_code
_entity_poly.pdbx_strand_id
1 'polypeptide(L)'
;MKHSLLFIVLISVISCTEKLPKYATLSGKISNPDSSLVLKIYNSDYAKDIELNEDGTFNDTLHLPPATYELKHGNEYGSIYLENGYNTSFTTDYNEFDKKLVYNGDGSDRNNFSIQSYLISGHHITQDLFETGTEKDLNSAIQNYMKDFEELTAKYEDLDSTQIANGYKDMENNIIAIKNYFESKQAIKKALPVGSPSPEFTNYTNVNGGTTSLSDLRGKYLYIDIWATWCQPCLAEIPSLKLLESEFQD
;
A
#
# COMPACT_ATOMS: atom_id res chain seq x y z
N MET A 1 75.78 16.53 34.05
CA MET A 1 74.87 15.43 34.45
C MET A 1 73.45 15.95 34.57
N LYS A 2 72.67 15.96 33.48
CA LYS A 2 71.19 16.00 33.51
C LYS A 2 70.71 15.40 32.18
N HIS A 3 70.36 14.12 32.19
CA HIS A 3 69.64 13.49 31.08
C HIS A 3 68.16 13.49 31.44
N SER A 4 67.36 14.32 30.77
CA SER A 4 65.91 14.22 30.79
C SER A 4 65.49 13.00 29.97
N LEU A 5 64.98 11.96 30.63
CA LEU A 5 64.26 10.89 29.96
C LEU A 5 62.88 11.41 29.53
N LEU A 6 62.63 11.41 28.22
CA LEU A 6 61.32 11.67 27.65
C LEU A 6 60.53 10.34 27.64
N PHE A 7 59.48 10.24 28.45
CA PHE A 7 58.57 9.09 28.48
C PHE A 7 57.54 9.27 27.36
N ILE A 8 57.65 8.50 26.28
CA ILE A 8 56.64 8.42 25.23
C ILE A 8 55.57 7.42 25.71
N VAL A 9 54.42 7.95 26.13
CA VAL A 9 53.22 7.15 26.44
C VAL A 9 52.59 6.75 25.11
N LEU A 10 52.72 5.47 24.76
CA LEU A 10 52.09 4.86 23.61
C LEU A 10 50.60 4.63 23.94
N ILE A 11 49.74 5.56 23.53
CA ILE A 11 48.28 5.41 23.64
C ILE A 11 47.85 4.38 22.58
N SER A 12 47.53 3.17 23.03
CA SER A 12 46.94 2.13 22.19
C SER A 12 45.47 2.45 21.98
N VAL A 13 45.13 2.90 20.77
CA VAL A 13 43.74 3.04 20.31
C VAL A 13 43.18 1.62 20.11
N ILE A 14 42.42 1.14 21.10
CA ILE A 14 41.63 -0.09 20.96
C ILE A 14 40.44 0.27 20.08
N SER A 15 40.56 0.01 18.78
CA SER A 15 39.43 0.05 17.86
C SER A 15 38.57 -1.20 18.11
N CYS A 16 37.55 -1.05 18.94
CA CYS A 16 36.48 -2.04 19.05
C CYS A 16 35.68 -2.01 17.73
N THR A 17 35.94 -2.97 16.86
CA THR A 17 35.03 -3.30 15.76
C THR A 17 33.99 -4.27 16.32
N GLU A 18 32.92 -3.75 16.92
CA GLU A 18 31.77 -4.59 17.23
C GLU A 18 31.23 -5.14 15.89
N LYS A 19 31.27 -6.46 15.72
CA LYS A 19 30.70 -7.10 14.54
C LYS A 19 29.20 -6.88 14.57
N LEU A 20 28.67 -6.27 13.51
CA LEU A 20 27.23 -6.12 13.33
C LEU A 20 26.52 -7.47 13.54
N PRO A 21 25.39 -7.49 14.26
CA PRO A 21 24.58 -8.68 14.43
C PRO A 21 24.23 -9.32 13.08
N LYS A 22 24.21 -10.66 13.03
CA LYS A 22 23.79 -11.42 11.83
C LYS A 22 22.27 -11.59 11.74
N TYR A 23 21.54 -10.72 12.43
CA TYR A 23 20.09 -10.72 12.51
C TYR A 23 19.58 -9.29 12.65
N ALA A 24 18.35 -9.04 12.24
CA ALA A 24 17.58 -7.86 12.62
C ALA A 24 16.72 -8.18 13.85
N THR A 25 16.45 -7.19 14.68
CA THR A 25 15.38 -7.25 15.69
C THR A 25 14.19 -6.45 15.17
N LEU A 26 13.01 -7.05 15.24
CA LEU A 26 11.76 -6.40 14.88
C LEU A 26 10.79 -6.50 16.04
N SER A 27 10.27 -5.36 16.48
CA SER A 27 9.26 -5.28 17.53
C SER A 27 8.14 -4.32 17.16
N GLY A 28 7.06 -4.30 17.93
CA GLY A 28 6.01 -3.35 17.66
C GLY A 28 4.69 -3.61 18.36
N LYS A 29 3.68 -2.88 17.90
CA LYS A 29 2.30 -3.00 18.35
C LYS A 29 1.31 -2.80 17.21
N ILE A 30 0.40 -3.76 17.04
CA ILE A 30 -0.77 -3.63 16.17
C ILE A 30 -1.99 -3.44 17.06
N SER A 31 -2.58 -2.24 17.03
CA SER A 31 -3.83 -1.98 17.76
C SER A 31 -5.01 -2.63 17.05
N ASN A 32 -5.98 -3.13 17.82
CA ASN A 32 -7.15 -3.85 17.31
C ASN A 32 -6.80 -5.04 16.39
N PRO A 33 -5.85 -5.92 16.78
CA PRO A 33 -5.31 -6.92 15.87
C PRO A 33 -6.39 -7.90 15.37
N ASP A 34 -6.16 -8.45 14.19
CA ASP A 34 -6.92 -9.58 13.68
C ASP A 34 -6.84 -10.76 14.66
N SER A 35 -7.93 -11.53 14.71
CA SER A 35 -8.10 -12.67 15.59
C SER A 35 -7.04 -13.77 15.44
N SER A 36 -6.33 -13.82 14.30
CA SER A 36 -5.21 -14.75 14.12
C SER A 36 -4.03 -14.47 15.04
N LEU A 37 -3.85 -13.22 15.50
CA LEU A 37 -2.67 -12.78 16.28
C LEU A 37 -1.33 -13.18 15.63
N VAL A 38 -1.29 -13.27 14.30
CA VAL A 38 -0.08 -13.63 13.55
C VAL A 38 0.27 -12.51 12.58
N LEU A 39 1.48 -11.98 12.69
CA LEU A 39 2.11 -11.12 11.70
C LEU A 39 3.05 -11.98 10.84
N LYS A 40 2.74 -12.08 9.55
CA LYS A 40 3.61 -12.74 8.59
C LYS A 40 4.52 -11.72 7.91
N ILE A 41 5.80 -12.05 7.81
CA ILE A 41 6.82 -11.28 7.11
C ILE A 41 7.41 -12.14 6.01
N TYR A 42 7.35 -11.69 4.76
CA TYR A 42 7.75 -12.54 3.64
C TYR A 42 8.20 -11.79 2.39
N ASN A 43 8.94 -12.48 1.54
CA ASN A 43 9.15 -12.14 0.13
C ASN A 43 9.23 -13.44 -0.69
N SER A 44 9.83 -13.42 -1.89
CA SER A 44 9.99 -14.63 -2.72
C SER A 44 10.82 -15.74 -2.07
N ASP A 45 11.79 -15.39 -1.23
CA ASP A 45 12.85 -16.29 -0.76
C ASP A 45 12.85 -16.49 0.76
N TYR A 46 12.00 -15.76 1.48
CA TYR A 46 11.91 -15.76 2.92
C TYR A 46 10.46 -15.66 3.37
N ALA A 47 10.10 -16.39 4.43
CA ALA A 47 8.84 -16.21 5.12
C ALA A 47 9.01 -16.56 6.60
N LYS A 48 8.40 -15.77 7.48
CA LYS A 48 8.32 -16.04 8.91
C LYS A 48 7.01 -15.52 9.47
N ASP A 49 6.40 -16.32 10.32
CA ASP A 49 5.25 -15.92 11.12
C ASP A 49 5.76 -15.49 12.51
N ILE A 50 5.23 -14.36 13.00
CA ILE A 50 5.52 -13.78 14.31
C ILE A 50 4.22 -13.77 15.09
N GLU A 51 4.22 -14.42 16.26
CA GLU A 51 3.08 -14.43 17.17
C GLU A 51 2.99 -13.09 17.91
N LEU A 52 1.78 -12.53 17.97
CA LEU A 52 1.45 -11.35 18.75
C LEU A 52 0.89 -11.77 20.11
N ASN A 53 1.17 -10.97 21.13
CA ASN A 53 0.44 -11.01 22.38
C ASN A 53 -1.01 -10.57 22.18
N GLU A 54 -1.90 -10.91 23.11
CA GLU A 54 -3.33 -10.51 23.06
C GLU A 54 -3.52 -8.98 22.98
N ASP A 55 -2.58 -8.19 23.49
CA ASP A 55 -2.60 -6.73 23.42
C ASP A 55 -2.02 -6.16 22.11
N GLY A 56 -1.68 -7.03 21.17
CA GLY A 56 -1.13 -6.73 19.85
C GLY A 56 0.36 -6.44 19.82
N THR A 57 1.07 -6.56 20.95
CA THR A 57 2.53 -6.36 20.97
C THR A 57 3.28 -7.58 20.46
N PHE A 58 4.45 -7.38 19.85
CA PHE A 58 5.32 -8.46 19.37
C PHE A 58 6.79 -8.05 19.42
N ASN A 59 7.66 -9.05 19.43
CA ASN A 59 9.11 -8.89 19.34
C ASN A 59 9.75 -10.18 18.82
N ASP A 60 10.61 -10.08 17.81
CA ASP A 60 11.29 -11.23 17.24
C ASP A 60 12.66 -10.86 16.62
N THR A 61 13.47 -11.88 16.40
CA THR A 61 14.76 -11.85 15.71
C THR A 61 14.66 -12.48 14.33
N LEU A 62 15.16 -11.78 13.31
CA LEU A 62 15.04 -12.17 11.90
C LEU A 62 16.42 -12.33 11.27
N HIS A 63 16.69 -13.51 10.70
CA HIS A 63 17.93 -13.76 9.95
C HIS A 63 17.62 -13.65 8.47
N LEU A 64 17.87 -12.47 7.89
CA LEU A 64 17.41 -12.14 6.55
C LEU A 64 18.45 -11.30 5.78
N PRO A 65 18.54 -11.44 4.45
CA PRO A 65 19.36 -10.55 3.63
C PRO A 65 18.75 -9.14 3.56
N PRO A 66 19.53 -8.11 3.18
CA PRO A 66 18.97 -6.78 2.93
C PRO A 66 17.92 -6.82 1.80
N ALA A 67 16.65 -6.55 2.12
CA ALA A 67 15.55 -6.52 1.15
C ALA A 67 14.31 -5.82 1.69
N THR A 68 13.36 -5.56 0.80
CA THR A 68 11.98 -5.24 1.19
C THR A 68 11.20 -6.53 1.41
N TYR A 69 10.39 -6.55 2.46
CA TYR A 69 9.51 -7.62 2.87
C TYR A 69 8.07 -7.11 2.96
N GLU A 70 7.14 -7.98 2.60
CA GLU A 70 5.71 -7.80 2.82
C GLU A 70 5.38 -8.15 4.27
N LEU A 71 4.57 -7.30 4.89
CA LEU A 71 3.89 -7.53 6.14
C LEU A 71 2.46 -7.97 5.81
N LYS A 72 1.99 -9.03 6.46
CA LYS A 72 0.60 -9.46 6.38
C LYS A 72 0.05 -9.77 7.76
N HIS A 73 -1.09 -9.19 8.09
CA HIS A 73 -1.83 -9.51 9.30
C HIS A 73 -3.32 -9.58 8.96
N GLY A 74 -3.94 -10.76 9.06
CA GLY A 74 -5.29 -10.98 8.53
C GLY A 74 -5.37 -10.71 7.02
N ASN A 75 -6.22 -9.77 6.63
CA ASN A 75 -6.37 -9.29 5.25
C ASN A 75 -5.63 -7.96 4.98
N GLU A 76 -4.86 -7.47 5.94
CA GLU A 76 -4.13 -6.22 5.83
C GLU A 76 -2.67 -6.46 5.43
N TYR A 77 -2.14 -5.51 4.67
CA TYR A 77 -0.81 -5.59 4.06
C TYR A 77 -0.02 -4.31 4.30
N GLY A 78 1.30 -4.46 4.39
CA GLY A 78 2.24 -3.35 4.39
C GLY A 78 3.61 -3.81 3.92
N SER A 79 4.58 -2.91 3.85
CA SER A 79 5.94 -3.25 3.39
C SER A 79 6.99 -2.66 4.30
N ILE A 80 8.05 -3.42 4.58
CA ILE A 80 9.18 -2.99 5.40
C ILE A 80 10.51 -3.39 4.74
N TYR A 81 11.44 -2.46 4.63
CA TYR A 81 12.85 -2.75 4.37
C TYR A 81 13.56 -3.11 5.65
N LEU A 82 14.28 -4.24 5.64
CA LEU A 82 15.08 -4.72 6.75
C LEU A 82 16.43 -5.27 6.24
N GLU A 83 17.44 -5.17 7.10
CA GLU A 83 18.72 -5.85 6.92
C GLU A 83 19.31 -6.27 8.27
N ASN A 84 20.21 -7.26 8.26
CA ASN A 84 20.88 -7.69 9.48
C ASN A 84 21.63 -6.52 10.15
N GLY A 85 21.52 -6.45 11.47
CA GLY A 85 22.04 -5.36 12.28
C GLY A 85 21.01 -4.31 12.65
N TYR A 86 19.85 -4.27 11.98
CA TYR A 86 18.79 -3.33 12.31
C TYR A 86 18.08 -3.70 13.62
N ASN A 87 17.78 -2.67 14.41
CA ASN A 87 16.80 -2.68 15.48
C ASN A 87 15.64 -1.77 15.09
N THR A 88 14.66 -2.36 14.42
CA THR A 88 13.49 -1.64 13.88
C THR A 88 12.26 -1.98 14.72
N SER A 89 11.36 -1.01 14.86
CA SER A 89 10.03 -1.26 15.41
C SER A 89 8.95 -0.56 14.60
N PHE A 90 7.70 -1.02 14.70
CA PHE A 90 6.57 -0.29 14.14
C PHE A 90 5.33 -0.31 15.01
N THR A 91 4.48 0.68 14.81
CA THR A 91 3.12 0.71 15.34
C THR A 91 2.13 0.87 14.21
N THR A 92 0.95 0.25 14.33
CA THR A 92 -0.19 0.52 13.45
C THR A 92 -1.52 0.19 14.13
N ASP A 93 -2.64 0.45 13.45
CA ASP A 93 -3.99 -0.01 13.78
C ASP A 93 -4.50 -0.89 12.65
N TYR A 94 -5.03 -2.07 12.96
CA TYR A 94 -5.53 -3.01 11.94
C TYR A 94 -6.57 -2.38 11.01
N ASN A 95 -7.44 -1.50 11.50
CA ASN A 95 -8.53 -0.94 10.69
C ASN A 95 -8.06 0.16 9.72
N GLU A 96 -6.83 0.63 9.89
CA GLU A 96 -6.20 1.69 9.09
C GLU A 96 -4.71 1.33 8.89
N PHE A 97 -4.44 0.07 8.51
CA PHE A 97 -3.13 -0.56 8.65
C PHE A 97 -2.02 0.20 7.95
N ASP A 98 -2.22 0.57 6.69
CA ASP A 98 -1.29 1.35 5.88
C ASP A 98 -1.17 2.80 6.39
N LYS A 99 -2.30 3.45 6.67
CA LYS A 99 -2.40 4.85 7.08
C LYS A 99 -1.78 5.15 8.44
N LYS A 100 -1.80 4.19 9.36
CA LYS A 100 -1.27 4.32 10.73
C LYS A 100 0.06 3.59 10.92
N LEU A 101 0.63 3.00 9.87
CA LEU A 101 1.92 2.34 9.92
C LEU A 101 3.05 3.36 10.11
N VAL A 102 3.71 3.28 11.26
CA VAL A 102 4.84 4.17 11.60
C VAL A 102 6.01 3.32 12.07
N TYR A 103 7.15 3.49 11.40
CA TYR A 103 8.40 2.82 11.70
C TYR A 103 9.30 3.68 12.59
N ASN A 104 10.04 3.04 13.50
CA ASN A 104 11.00 3.66 14.40
C ASN A 104 12.27 2.81 14.47
N GLY A 105 13.39 3.42 14.87
CA GLY A 105 14.69 2.74 14.96
C GLY A 105 15.40 2.68 13.62
N ASP A 106 16.24 1.66 13.43
CA ASP A 106 17.08 1.58 12.24
C ASP A 106 16.24 1.45 10.95
N GLY A 107 16.60 2.24 9.95
CA GLY A 107 15.89 2.29 8.66
C GLY A 107 14.51 2.95 8.71
N SER A 108 14.13 3.63 9.80
CA SER A 108 12.82 4.27 9.93
C SER A 108 12.53 5.27 8.81
N ASP A 109 13.52 6.08 8.42
CA ASP A 109 13.34 7.13 7.41
C ASP A 109 12.99 6.56 6.05
N ARG A 110 13.75 5.55 5.60
CA ARG A 110 13.46 4.80 4.38
C ARG A 110 12.06 4.18 4.41
N ASN A 111 11.72 3.52 5.51
CA ASN A 111 10.45 2.80 5.63
C ASN A 111 9.26 3.77 5.68
N ASN A 112 9.37 4.84 6.47
CA ASN A 112 8.34 5.87 6.57
C ASN A 112 8.20 6.68 5.28
N PHE A 113 9.30 7.00 4.60
CA PHE A 113 9.26 7.61 3.27
C PHE A 113 8.48 6.73 2.30
N SER A 114 8.82 5.44 2.21
CA SER A 114 8.15 4.50 1.29
C SER A 114 6.63 4.46 1.47
N ILE A 115 6.14 4.32 2.71
CA ILE A 115 4.70 4.26 2.97
C ILE A 115 4.02 5.62 2.75
N GLN A 116 4.64 6.72 3.17
CA GLN A 116 4.06 8.06 2.97
C GLN A 116 4.02 8.44 1.49
N SER A 117 5.06 8.10 0.71
CA SER A 117 5.11 8.31 -0.73
C SER A 117 4.01 7.55 -1.48
N TYR A 118 3.63 6.36 -0.99
CA TYR A 118 2.51 5.60 -1.54
C TYR A 118 1.16 6.28 -1.27
N LEU A 119 0.93 6.68 -0.01
CA LEU A 119 -0.36 7.23 0.44
C LEU A 119 -0.65 8.65 -0.07
N ILE A 120 0.38 9.46 -0.28
CA ILE A 120 0.23 10.89 -0.55
C ILE A 120 -0.54 11.19 -1.84
N SER A 121 -0.50 10.28 -2.83
CA SER A 121 -1.30 10.40 -4.06
C SER A 121 -2.80 10.41 -3.76
N GLY A 122 -3.25 9.60 -2.79
CA GLY A 122 -4.66 9.48 -2.41
C GLY A 122 -5.25 10.75 -1.78
N HIS A 123 -4.43 11.68 -1.28
CA HIS A 123 -4.89 12.97 -0.79
C HIS A 123 -5.36 13.91 -1.93
N HIS A 124 -4.83 13.72 -3.13
CA HIS A 124 -5.08 14.60 -4.28
C HIS A 124 -5.91 13.92 -5.37
N ILE A 125 -5.78 12.60 -5.49
CA ILE A 125 -6.36 11.81 -6.58
C ILE A 125 -7.61 11.09 -6.05
N THR A 126 -8.73 11.81 -6.00
CA THR A 126 -9.99 11.33 -5.45
C THR A 126 -10.86 10.64 -6.50
N GLN A 127 -11.87 9.89 -6.05
CA GLN A 127 -12.87 9.29 -6.95
C GLN A 127 -13.65 10.38 -7.74
N ASP A 128 -14.05 11.46 -7.07
CA ASP A 128 -14.77 12.59 -7.67
C ASP A 128 -14.01 13.22 -8.83
N LEU A 129 -12.67 13.23 -8.75
CA LEU A 129 -11.80 13.72 -9.83
C LEU A 129 -12.05 12.93 -11.12
N PHE A 130 -12.20 11.61 -11.04
CA PHE A 130 -12.45 10.76 -12.20
C PHE A 130 -13.93 10.79 -12.64
N GLU A 131 -14.86 11.01 -11.72
CA GLU A 131 -16.30 11.00 -12.01
C GLU A 131 -16.81 12.32 -12.57
N THR A 132 -16.30 13.45 -12.10
CA THR A 132 -16.81 14.78 -12.45
C THR A 132 -15.72 15.80 -12.80
N GLY A 133 -14.45 15.50 -12.53
CA GLY A 133 -13.34 16.42 -12.77
C GLY A 133 -13.06 16.71 -14.24
N THR A 134 -12.48 17.89 -14.46
CA THR A 134 -11.95 18.34 -15.75
C THR A 134 -10.46 18.03 -15.87
N GLU A 135 -9.91 18.15 -17.08
CA GLU A 135 -8.45 18.04 -17.29
C GLU A 135 -7.66 19.09 -16.48
N LYS A 136 -8.26 20.28 -16.26
CA LYS A 136 -7.67 21.30 -15.40
C LYS A 136 -7.59 20.83 -13.95
N ASP A 137 -8.65 20.22 -13.44
CA ASP A 137 -8.69 19.72 -12.07
C ASP A 137 -7.68 18.59 -11.88
N LEU A 138 -7.54 17.70 -12.88
CA LEU A 138 -6.53 16.64 -12.88
C LEU A 138 -5.12 17.24 -12.83
N ASN A 139 -4.83 18.21 -13.70
CA ASN A 139 -3.52 18.86 -13.72
C ASN A 139 -3.22 19.56 -12.39
N SER A 140 -4.18 20.23 -11.78
CA SER A 140 -4.01 20.84 -10.46
C SER A 140 -3.76 19.81 -9.36
N ALA A 141 -4.49 18.69 -9.35
CA ALA A 141 -4.28 17.59 -8.40
C ALA A 141 -2.88 16.97 -8.54
N ILE A 142 -2.41 16.75 -9.78
CA ILE A 142 -1.06 16.25 -10.05
C ILE A 142 0.01 17.24 -9.57
N GLN A 143 -0.17 18.54 -9.78
CA GLN A 143 0.79 19.54 -9.28
C GLN A 143 0.87 19.55 -7.75
N ASN A 144 -0.26 19.43 -7.06
CA ASN A 144 -0.26 19.36 -5.60
C ASN A 144 0.38 18.06 -5.10
N TYR A 145 0.11 16.93 -5.76
CA TYR A 145 0.79 15.66 -5.46
C TYR A 145 2.31 15.79 -5.62
N MET A 146 2.79 16.32 -6.75
CA MET A 146 4.22 16.52 -6.98
C MET A 146 4.86 17.43 -5.92
N LYS A 147 4.18 18.53 -5.55
CA LYS A 147 4.64 19.46 -4.51
C LYS A 147 4.76 18.77 -3.15
N ASP A 148 3.71 18.06 -2.74
CA ASP A 148 3.71 17.37 -1.45
C ASP A 148 4.76 16.24 -1.42
N PHE A 149 5.02 15.60 -2.56
CA PHE A 149 6.08 14.60 -2.70
C PHE A 149 7.49 15.23 -2.55
N GLU A 150 7.71 16.41 -3.12
CA GLU A 150 8.96 17.17 -2.92
C GLU A 150 9.16 17.54 -1.44
N GLU A 151 8.10 18.04 -0.78
CA GLU A 151 8.12 18.36 0.65
C GLU A 151 8.38 17.11 1.51
N LEU A 152 7.79 15.98 1.14
CA LEU A 152 8.03 14.69 1.79
C LEU A 152 9.48 14.24 1.64
N THR A 153 10.06 14.36 0.44
CA THR A 153 11.45 14.00 0.19
C THR A 153 12.40 14.87 1.02
N ALA A 154 12.11 16.17 1.14
CA ALA A 154 12.90 17.10 1.95
C ALA A 154 12.84 16.83 3.46
N LYS A 155 11.81 16.11 3.94
CA LYS A 155 11.62 15.77 5.36
C LYS A 155 12.55 14.64 5.83
N TYR A 156 12.98 13.76 4.94
CA TYR A 156 13.77 12.57 5.26
C TYR A 156 15.20 12.73 4.75
N GLU A 157 16.09 13.25 5.61
CA GLU A 157 17.46 13.62 5.26
C GLU A 157 18.40 12.41 5.09
N ASP A 158 18.09 11.28 5.72
CA ASP A 158 18.92 10.06 5.70
C ASP A 158 18.69 9.18 4.46
N LEU A 159 17.87 9.64 3.51
CA LEU A 159 17.64 8.90 2.27
C LEU A 159 18.85 8.95 1.35
N ASP A 160 19.25 7.78 0.83
CA ASP A 160 20.28 7.73 -0.19
C ASP A 160 19.76 8.20 -1.56
N SER A 161 20.68 8.59 -2.45
CA SER A 161 20.32 9.11 -3.77
C SER A 161 19.55 8.12 -4.65
N THR A 162 19.72 6.82 -4.42
CA THR A 162 19.00 5.77 -5.14
C THR A 162 17.56 5.66 -4.64
N GLN A 163 17.34 5.78 -3.32
CA GLN A 163 16.01 5.81 -2.72
C GLN A 163 15.20 7.00 -3.21
N ILE A 164 15.81 8.19 -3.23
CA ILE A 164 15.18 9.40 -3.75
C ILE A 164 14.83 9.22 -5.23
N ALA A 165 15.79 8.77 -6.06
CA ALA A 165 15.56 8.57 -7.49
C ALA A 165 14.45 7.55 -7.79
N ASN A 166 14.40 6.45 -7.03
CA ASN A 166 13.33 5.45 -7.16
C ASN A 166 11.98 6.03 -6.75
N GLY A 167 11.91 6.80 -5.65
CA GLY A 167 10.68 7.48 -5.24
C GLY A 167 10.11 8.39 -6.33
N TYR A 168 10.95 9.23 -6.95
CA TYR A 168 10.52 10.08 -8.07
C TYR A 168 10.04 9.26 -9.26
N LYS A 169 10.74 8.17 -9.60
CA LYS A 169 10.34 7.26 -10.67
C LYS A 169 8.99 6.61 -10.40
N ASP A 170 8.74 6.18 -9.17
CA ASP A 170 7.47 5.57 -8.78
C ASP A 170 6.32 6.58 -8.82
N MET A 171 6.57 7.81 -8.36
CA MET A 171 5.62 8.93 -8.51
C MET A 171 5.31 9.21 -9.99
N GLU A 172 6.32 9.30 -10.86
CA GLU A 172 6.14 9.55 -12.29
C GLU A 172 5.30 8.44 -12.94
N ASN A 173 5.59 7.17 -12.63
CA ASN A 173 4.82 6.03 -13.11
C ASN A 173 3.36 6.09 -12.62
N ASN A 174 3.16 6.46 -11.36
CA ASN A 174 1.83 6.63 -10.78
C ASN A 174 1.05 7.75 -11.49
N ILE A 175 1.68 8.90 -11.76
CA ILE A 175 1.08 10.00 -12.53
C ILE A 175 0.68 9.55 -13.94
N ILE A 176 1.51 8.76 -14.61
CA ILE A 176 1.18 8.18 -15.93
C ILE A 176 -0.06 7.29 -15.82
N ALA A 177 -0.12 6.40 -14.83
CA ALA A 177 -1.27 5.53 -14.62
C ALA A 177 -2.56 6.32 -14.34
N ILE A 178 -2.48 7.37 -13.50
CA ILE A 178 -3.60 8.28 -13.20
C ILE A 178 -4.12 8.95 -14.48
N LYS A 179 -3.22 9.51 -15.30
CA LYS A 179 -3.60 10.17 -16.56
C LYS A 179 -4.30 9.20 -17.50
N ASN A 180 -3.72 8.01 -17.70
CA ASN A 180 -4.31 6.98 -18.54
C ASN A 180 -5.70 6.55 -18.05
N TYR A 181 -5.86 6.39 -16.73
CA TYR A 181 -7.16 6.03 -16.15
C TYR A 181 -8.18 7.15 -16.32
N PHE A 182 -7.81 8.41 -16.09
CA PHE A 182 -8.67 9.56 -16.33
C PHE A 182 -9.11 9.66 -17.79
N GLU A 183 -8.17 9.58 -18.73
CA GLU A 183 -8.46 9.59 -20.17
C GLU A 183 -9.42 8.46 -20.56
N SER A 184 -9.21 7.25 -20.04
CA SER A 184 -10.11 6.12 -20.26
C SER A 184 -11.52 6.39 -19.74
N LYS A 185 -11.66 6.97 -18.54
CA LYS A 185 -12.98 7.29 -17.97
C LYS A 185 -13.69 8.37 -18.79
N GLN A 186 -12.97 9.39 -19.26
CA GLN A 186 -13.52 10.43 -20.12
C GLN A 186 -13.93 9.87 -21.50
N ALA A 187 -13.14 8.96 -22.07
CA ALA A 187 -13.47 8.28 -23.31
C ALA A 187 -14.76 7.44 -23.18
N ILE A 188 -14.92 6.71 -22.08
CA ILE A 188 -16.13 5.92 -21.80
C ILE A 188 -17.35 6.84 -21.65
N LYS A 189 -17.27 7.94 -20.88
CA LYS A 189 -18.38 8.90 -20.74
C LYS A 189 -18.79 9.52 -22.07
N LYS A 190 -17.82 9.80 -22.95
CA LYS A 190 -18.07 10.34 -24.29
C LYS A 190 -18.68 9.30 -25.23
N ALA A 191 -18.25 8.05 -25.14
CA ALA A 191 -18.74 6.95 -25.99
C ALA A 191 -20.13 6.46 -25.57
N LEU A 192 -20.43 6.49 -24.27
CA LEU A 192 -21.67 6.00 -23.65
C LEU A 192 -22.30 7.08 -22.76
N PRO A 193 -22.70 8.24 -23.32
CA PRO A 193 -23.35 9.28 -22.53
C PRO A 193 -24.71 8.79 -22.02
N VAL A 194 -25.17 9.32 -20.88
CA VAL A 194 -26.50 9.00 -20.33
C VAL A 194 -27.57 9.28 -21.40
N GLY A 195 -28.45 8.29 -21.62
CA GLY A 195 -29.47 8.34 -22.67
C GLY A 195 -29.05 7.74 -24.02
N SER A 196 -27.76 7.38 -24.19
CA SER A 196 -27.33 6.56 -25.34
C SER A 196 -27.85 5.12 -25.23
N PRO A 197 -28.01 4.40 -26.35
CA PRO A 197 -28.31 2.97 -26.32
C PRO A 197 -27.27 2.21 -25.50
N SER A 198 -27.75 1.32 -24.62
CA SER A 198 -26.89 0.40 -23.87
C SER A 198 -26.07 -0.48 -24.84
N PRO A 199 -24.81 -0.82 -24.51
CA PRO A 199 -24.10 -1.90 -25.17
C PRO A 199 -24.92 -3.19 -25.14
N GLU A 200 -24.97 -3.91 -26.26
CA GLU A 200 -25.70 -5.17 -26.37
C GLU A 200 -24.85 -6.34 -25.88
N PHE A 201 -25.49 -7.25 -25.15
CA PHE A 201 -24.95 -8.56 -24.85
C PHE A 201 -25.91 -9.62 -25.39
N THR A 202 -25.37 -10.65 -26.07
CA THR A 202 -26.17 -11.64 -26.79
C THR A 202 -25.78 -13.05 -26.38
N ASN A 203 -26.80 -13.91 -26.26
CA ASN A 203 -26.65 -15.34 -26.00
C ASN A 203 -25.83 -15.70 -24.75
N TYR A 204 -26.00 -14.97 -23.64
CA TYR A 204 -25.34 -15.28 -22.38
C TYR A 204 -26.00 -16.49 -21.72
N THR A 205 -25.20 -17.45 -21.26
CA THR A 205 -25.70 -18.67 -20.61
C THR A 205 -26.46 -18.32 -19.33
N ASN A 206 -27.64 -18.92 -19.17
CA ASN A 206 -28.48 -18.74 -17.99
C ASN A 206 -28.28 -19.89 -16.98
N VAL A 207 -28.41 -19.60 -15.68
CA VAL A 207 -28.36 -20.60 -14.61
C VAL A 207 -29.44 -21.68 -14.74
N ASN A 208 -30.57 -21.36 -15.36
CA ASN A 208 -31.67 -22.31 -15.61
C ASN A 208 -31.51 -23.09 -16.93
N GLY A 209 -30.38 -22.95 -17.63
CA GLY A 209 -30.15 -23.46 -18.97
C GLY A 209 -30.65 -22.51 -20.08
N GLY A 210 -30.20 -22.76 -21.31
CA GLY A 210 -30.46 -21.86 -22.44
C GLY A 210 -29.62 -20.58 -22.40
N THR A 211 -30.04 -19.58 -23.16
CA THR A 211 -29.35 -18.29 -23.27
C THR A 211 -30.30 -17.11 -23.08
N THR A 212 -29.74 -15.97 -22.65
CA THR A 212 -30.45 -14.69 -22.49
C THR A 212 -29.63 -13.59 -23.17
N SER A 213 -30.31 -12.74 -23.93
CA SER A 213 -29.76 -11.53 -24.54
C SER A 213 -30.37 -10.29 -23.89
N LEU A 214 -29.71 -9.13 -23.99
CA LEU A 214 -30.22 -7.88 -23.43
C LEU A 214 -31.60 -7.51 -24.02
N SER A 215 -31.81 -7.79 -25.30
CA SER A 215 -33.08 -7.57 -26.00
C SER A 215 -34.26 -8.29 -25.35
N ASP A 216 -34.01 -9.44 -24.72
CA ASP A 216 -35.05 -10.29 -24.10
C ASP A 216 -35.58 -9.65 -22.80
N LEU A 217 -34.82 -8.72 -22.20
CA LEU A 217 -35.14 -8.04 -20.94
C LEU A 217 -35.77 -6.65 -21.16
N ARG A 218 -36.06 -6.27 -22.41
CA ARG A 218 -36.58 -4.95 -22.75
C ARG A 218 -37.99 -4.75 -22.19
N GLY A 219 -38.25 -3.55 -21.64
CA GLY A 219 -39.58 -3.12 -21.20
C GLY A 219 -39.70 -2.86 -19.70
N LYS A 220 -38.69 -3.22 -18.91
CA LYS A 220 -38.52 -2.83 -17.51
C LYS A 220 -37.20 -2.08 -17.33
N TYR A 221 -37.04 -1.40 -16.19
CA TYR A 221 -35.72 -0.98 -15.74
C TYR A 221 -34.87 -2.22 -15.50
N LEU A 222 -33.61 -2.16 -15.93
CA LEU A 222 -32.65 -3.24 -15.76
C LEU A 222 -31.46 -2.73 -14.95
N TYR A 223 -31.21 -3.39 -13.82
CA TYR A 223 -29.99 -3.25 -13.05
C TYR A 223 -29.06 -4.43 -13.39
N ILE A 224 -27.78 -4.15 -13.61
CA ILE A 224 -26.80 -5.17 -13.99
C ILE A 224 -25.69 -5.17 -12.94
N ASP A 225 -25.53 -6.30 -12.25
CA ASP A 225 -24.40 -6.57 -11.37
C ASP A 225 -23.39 -7.48 -12.10
N ILE A 226 -22.18 -6.96 -12.32
CA ILE A 226 -21.08 -7.70 -12.94
C ILE A 226 -20.12 -8.13 -11.82
N TRP A 227 -20.19 -9.39 -11.43
CA TRP A 227 -19.38 -9.94 -10.34
C TRP A 227 -18.80 -11.32 -10.69
N ALA A 228 -17.93 -11.81 -9.81
CA ALA A 228 -17.41 -13.17 -9.87
C ALA A 228 -17.18 -13.72 -8.46
N THR A 229 -17.16 -15.05 -8.31
CA THR A 229 -16.96 -15.74 -7.02
C THR A 229 -15.62 -15.42 -6.35
N TRP A 230 -14.65 -14.93 -7.12
CA TRP A 230 -13.33 -14.52 -6.66
C TRP A 230 -13.21 -12.99 -6.51
N CYS A 231 -14.27 -12.22 -6.77
CA CYS A 231 -14.30 -10.78 -6.51
C CYS A 231 -14.83 -10.52 -5.09
N GLN A 232 -13.93 -10.43 -4.12
CA GLN A 232 -14.30 -10.24 -2.72
C GLN A 232 -15.09 -8.95 -2.44
N PRO A 233 -14.75 -7.78 -3.02
CA PRO A 233 -15.60 -6.58 -2.90
C PRO A 233 -17.00 -6.80 -3.48
N CYS A 234 -17.13 -7.47 -4.62
CA CYS A 234 -18.44 -7.76 -5.21
C CYS A 234 -19.29 -8.65 -4.29
N LEU A 235 -18.69 -9.65 -3.63
CA LEU A 235 -19.38 -10.48 -2.65
C LEU A 235 -19.89 -9.69 -1.45
N ALA A 236 -19.14 -8.68 -1.01
CA ALA A 236 -19.51 -7.82 0.11
C ALA A 236 -20.75 -6.95 -0.20
N GLU A 237 -21.02 -6.66 -1.47
CA GLU A 237 -22.18 -5.88 -1.92
C GLU A 237 -23.47 -6.71 -2.09
N ILE A 238 -23.38 -8.04 -2.14
CA ILE A 238 -24.55 -8.93 -2.33
C ILE A 238 -25.68 -8.69 -1.30
N PRO A 239 -25.42 -8.46 0.00
CA PRO A 239 -26.47 -8.13 0.96
C PRO A 239 -27.26 -6.86 0.58
N SER A 240 -26.57 -5.82 0.12
CA SER A 240 -27.18 -4.58 -0.37
C SER A 240 -28.02 -4.83 -1.63
N LEU A 241 -27.53 -5.69 -2.53
CA LEU A 241 -28.26 -6.08 -3.73
C LEU A 241 -29.58 -6.82 -3.40
N LYS A 242 -29.56 -7.73 -2.42
CA LYS A 242 -30.78 -8.43 -1.97
C LYS A 242 -31.82 -7.47 -1.39
N LEU A 243 -31.36 -6.44 -0.68
CA LEU A 243 -32.24 -5.40 -0.17
C LEU A 243 -32.88 -4.62 -1.34
N LEU A 244 -32.07 -4.21 -2.32
CA LEU A 244 -32.57 -3.52 -3.52
C LEU A 244 -33.57 -4.37 -4.30
N GLU A 245 -33.30 -5.66 -4.50
CA GLU A 245 -34.21 -6.57 -5.17
C GLU A 245 -35.57 -6.66 -4.44
N SER A 246 -35.55 -6.71 -3.11
CA SER A 246 -36.78 -6.73 -2.30
C SER A 246 -37.57 -5.43 -2.38
N GLU A 247 -36.91 -4.27 -2.54
CA GLU A 247 -37.58 -2.96 -2.64
C GLU A 247 -38.22 -2.72 -4.01
N PHE A 248 -37.65 -3.31 -5.07
CA PHE A 248 -38.08 -3.11 -6.46
C PHE A 248 -38.79 -4.34 -7.07
N GLN A 249 -39.38 -5.19 -6.22
CA GLN A 249 -39.98 -6.48 -6.62
C GLN A 249 -41.33 -6.39 -7.38
N ASP A 250 -41.84 -5.18 -7.63
CA ASP A 250 -43.10 -4.89 -8.34
C ASP A 250 -42.99 -5.03 -9.89
#